data_AF-A0A927THA0-F1
#
_entry.id   AF-A0A927THA0-F1
#
_cell.length_a   1.000
_cell.length_b   1.000
_cell.length_c   1.000
_cell.angle_alpha   90.00
_cell.angle_beta   90.00
_cell.angle_gamma   90.00
#
_symmetry.space_group_name_H-M   'P 1'
#
loop_
_entity.id
_entity.type
_entity.pdbx_description
1 polymer ?
#
loop_
_entity_poly.entity_id
_entity_poly.type
_entity_poly.pdbx_seq_one_letter_code
_entity_poly.pdbx_strand_id
1 'polypeptide(L)'
;EITDADLGNNEVLFLPYLMGERSPINDTDARGAFIGMYLDTKRKDMIQAVLEGVAFAVRDNFEVAKSQGIELKMSTLCGGGAKSPLWRKILANVLNIDIAIPMAEEGPGFGGAMLAMVGNGRYADVAECADAFIHIKEVIHPDKTVVDLYEKQYRKYRMLYPALKEFYKVCK
;
A
#
# COMPACT_ATOMS: atom_id res chain seq x y z
N GLU A 1 -9.85 -18.97 3.67
CA GLU A 1 -9.60 -18.01 2.58
C GLU A 1 -10.14 -16.65 3.01
N ILE A 2 -9.56 -15.56 2.52
CA ILE A 2 -10.06 -14.19 2.77
C ILE A 2 -10.98 -13.87 1.60
N THR A 3 -12.21 -13.50 1.89
CA THR A 3 -13.26 -13.22 0.91
C THR A 3 -13.60 -11.73 0.88
N ASP A 4 -14.36 -11.31 -0.13
CA ASP A 4 -14.83 -9.93 -0.24
C ASP A 4 -15.64 -9.47 0.97
N ALA A 5 -16.37 -10.38 1.61
CA ALA A 5 -17.15 -10.06 2.82
C ALA A 5 -16.27 -9.76 4.04
N ASP A 6 -15.02 -10.24 4.05
CA ASP A 6 -14.09 -10.00 5.15
C ASP A 6 -13.43 -8.61 5.05
N LEU A 7 -13.34 -8.01 3.86
CA LEU A 7 -12.58 -6.78 3.61
C LEU A 7 -13.11 -5.59 4.43
N GLY A 8 -12.23 -4.96 5.21
CA GLY A 8 -12.58 -3.84 6.07
C GLY A 8 -13.36 -4.20 7.33
N ASN A 9 -13.65 -5.49 7.56
CA ASN A 9 -14.37 -6.00 8.73
C ASN A 9 -13.46 -6.72 9.74
N ASN A 10 -12.17 -6.84 9.45
CA ASN A 10 -11.23 -7.52 10.35
C ASN A 10 -11.03 -6.72 11.65
N GLU A 11 -11.19 -7.37 12.80
CA GLU A 11 -11.02 -6.71 14.10
C GLU A 11 -9.53 -6.59 14.49
N VAL A 12 -8.68 -7.44 13.92
CA VAL A 12 -7.24 -7.40 14.18
C VAL A 12 -6.59 -6.33 13.30
N LEU A 13 -5.87 -5.41 13.93
CA LEU A 13 -5.03 -4.41 13.28
C LEU A 13 -3.56 -4.80 13.39
N PHE A 14 -2.79 -4.51 12.35
CA PHE A 14 -1.35 -4.77 12.33
C PHE A 14 -0.57 -3.50 12.01
N LEU A 15 0.37 -3.12 12.87
CA LEU A 15 1.40 -2.14 12.56
C LEU A 15 2.59 -2.85 11.89
N PRO A 16 3.00 -2.48 10.67
CA PRO A 16 3.96 -3.27 9.88
C PRO A 16 5.44 -2.89 10.11
N TYR A 17 5.76 -2.15 11.18
CA TYR A 17 7.07 -1.53 11.41
C TYR A 17 8.14 -2.54 11.91
N LEU A 18 8.27 -3.69 11.27
CA LEU A 18 9.16 -4.79 11.69
C LEU A 18 10.64 -4.40 11.75
N MET A 19 11.05 -3.39 10.97
CA MET A 19 12.42 -2.89 10.90
C MET A 19 12.50 -1.38 11.24
N GLY A 20 11.57 -0.89 12.06
CA GLY A 20 11.29 0.55 12.14
C GLY A 20 10.46 1.01 10.94
N GLU A 21 10.25 2.33 10.86
CA GLU A 21 9.51 2.94 9.77
C GLU A 21 10.17 4.25 9.33
N ARG A 22 10.23 4.46 8.01
CA ARG A 22 10.88 5.63 7.41
C ARG A 22 9.88 6.74 7.20
N SER A 23 8.81 6.47 6.45
CA SER A 23 7.87 7.50 6.04
C SER A 23 6.43 7.07 6.33
N PRO A 24 5.58 7.97 6.86
CA PRO A 24 5.88 9.35 7.22
C PRO A 24 6.39 9.54 8.66
N ILE A 25 6.34 8.50 9.51
CA ILE A 25 6.60 8.65 10.95
C ILE A 25 8.08 8.81 11.32
N ASN A 26 8.99 8.34 10.47
CA ASN A 26 10.45 8.45 10.62
C ASN A 26 10.96 8.05 12.01
N ASP A 27 10.71 6.80 12.37
CA ASP A 27 10.98 6.24 13.68
C ASP A 27 11.66 4.86 13.54
N THR A 28 12.96 4.81 13.82
CA THR A 28 13.75 3.58 13.77
C THR A 28 13.45 2.61 14.92
N ASP A 29 12.80 3.10 15.97
CA ASP A 29 12.49 2.33 17.17
C ASP A 29 11.12 1.67 17.08
N ALA A 30 10.26 2.11 16.15
CA ALA A 30 8.97 1.51 15.89
C ALA A 30 9.08 -0.01 15.64
N ARG A 31 8.14 -0.78 16.18
CA ARG A 31 8.09 -2.25 16.03
C ARG A 31 6.71 -2.72 15.60
N GLY A 32 6.70 -3.83 14.87
CA GLY A 32 5.46 -4.46 14.44
C GLY A 32 4.63 -4.94 15.62
N ALA A 33 3.30 -4.83 15.50
CA ALA A 33 2.37 -5.20 16.57
C ALA A 33 1.04 -5.66 15.97
N PHE A 34 0.45 -6.71 16.56
CA PHE A 34 -0.95 -7.08 16.36
C PHE A 34 -1.78 -6.56 17.52
N ILE A 35 -2.88 -5.87 17.22
CA ILE A 35 -3.79 -5.27 18.20
C ILE A 35 -5.21 -5.78 17.90
N GLY A 36 -5.98 -6.08 18.94
CA GLY A 36 -7.39 -6.50 18.80
C GLY A 36 -7.59 -8.01 18.61
N MET A 37 -6.65 -8.84 19.07
CA MET A 37 -6.80 -10.29 19.07
C MET A 37 -7.72 -10.77 20.21
N TYR A 38 -8.54 -11.78 19.89
CA TYR A 38 -9.41 -12.53 20.81
C TYR A 38 -9.09 -14.04 20.74
N LEU A 39 -9.67 -14.83 21.64
CA LEU A 39 -9.45 -16.28 21.69
C LEU A 39 -9.83 -17.02 20.41
N ASP A 40 -10.79 -16.47 19.66
CA ASP A 40 -11.30 -17.01 18.40
C ASP A 40 -10.60 -16.42 17.17
N THR A 41 -9.62 -15.51 17.34
CA THR A 41 -8.81 -15.00 16.24
C THR A 41 -8.13 -16.13 15.50
N LYS A 42 -8.41 -16.22 14.20
CA LYS A 42 -7.93 -17.28 13.33
C LYS A 42 -6.72 -16.81 12.55
N ARG A 43 -6.00 -17.78 11.98
CA ARG A 43 -4.92 -17.53 11.03
C ARG A 43 -5.35 -16.61 9.88
N LYS A 44 -6.61 -16.71 9.40
CA LYS A 44 -7.10 -15.85 8.31
C LYS A 44 -7.11 -14.37 8.70
N ASP A 45 -7.49 -14.05 9.94
CA ASP A 45 -7.64 -12.69 10.44
C ASP A 45 -6.26 -12.05 10.60
N MET A 46 -5.28 -12.84 11.07
CA MET A 46 -3.88 -12.42 11.15
C MET A 46 -3.27 -12.14 9.76
N ILE A 47 -3.52 -13.00 8.77
CA ILE A 47 -3.02 -12.80 7.40
C ILE A 47 -3.66 -11.54 6.79
N GLN A 48 -4.97 -11.37 6.96
CA GLN A 48 -5.67 -10.21 6.46
C GLN A 48 -5.18 -8.93 7.14
N ALA A 49 -4.96 -8.95 8.45
CA ALA A 49 -4.42 -7.82 9.20
C ALA A 49 -3.04 -7.41 8.67
N VAL A 50 -2.16 -8.36 8.34
CA VAL A 50 -0.85 -8.06 7.75
C VAL A 50 -0.99 -7.35 6.43
N LEU A 51 -1.85 -7.87 5.54
CA LEU A 51 -2.14 -7.21 4.27
C LEU A 51 -2.65 -5.79 4.57
N GLU A 52 -3.81 -5.65 5.21
CA GLU A 52 -4.44 -4.35 5.46
C GLU A 52 -3.51 -3.34 6.17
N GLY A 53 -2.73 -3.80 7.15
CA GLY A 53 -1.75 -2.99 7.88
C GLY A 53 -0.67 -2.37 6.99
N VAL A 54 -0.18 -3.11 5.99
CA VAL A 54 0.75 -2.56 4.99
C VAL A 54 0.07 -1.50 4.12
N ALA A 55 -1.21 -1.68 3.79
CA ALA A 55 -1.95 -0.73 2.94
C ALA A 55 -2.25 0.54 3.73
N PHE A 56 -2.56 0.42 5.02
CA PHE A 56 -2.72 1.57 5.89
C PHE A 56 -1.40 2.35 6.07
N ALA A 57 -0.25 1.67 6.16
CA ALA A 57 1.04 2.35 6.17
C ALA A 57 1.34 3.08 4.84
N VAL A 58 0.97 2.48 3.69
CA VAL A 58 1.02 3.19 2.39
C VAL A 58 0.06 4.39 2.40
N ARG A 59 -1.14 4.23 2.97
CA ARG A 59 -2.12 5.30 3.09
C ARG A 59 -1.61 6.46 3.94
N ASP A 60 -0.83 6.22 4.98
CA ASP A 60 -0.21 7.30 5.76
C ASP A 60 0.64 8.24 4.90
N ASN A 61 1.41 7.68 3.96
CA ASN A 61 2.19 8.46 2.99
C ASN A 61 1.27 9.21 2.01
N PHE A 62 0.19 8.54 1.60
CA PHE A 62 -0.82 9.11 0.70
C PHE A 62 -1.55 10.32 1.31
N GLU A 63 -1.94 10.24 2.60
CA GLU A 63 -2.58 11.36 3.30
C GLU A 63 -1.63 12.55 3.47
N VAL A 64 -0.32 12.30 3.66
CA VAL A 64 0.69 13.38 3.66
C VAL A 64 0.73 14.08 2.29
N ALA A 65 0.77 13.35 1.18
CA ALA A 65 0.74 13.94 -0.15
C ALA A 65 -0.55 14.76 -0.39
N LYS A 66 -1.72 14.23 0.02
CA LYS A 66 -3.00 14.96 -0.04
C LYS A 66 -2.98 16.25 0.77
N SER A 67 -2.40 16.23 1.98
CA SER A 67 -2.28 17.43 2.82
C SER A 67 -1.44 18.54 2.19
N GLN A 68 -0.59 18.21 1.21
CA GLN A 68 0.21 19.15 0.43
C GLN A 68 -0.51 19.64 -0.84
N GLY A 69 -1.78 19.28 -1.02
CA GLY A 69 -2.60 19.68 -2.17
C GLY A 69 -2.40 18.82 -3.42
N ILE A 70 -1.72 17.67 -3.30
CA ILE A 70 -1.53 16.76 -4.44
C ILE A 70 -2.81 15.92 -4.63
N GLU A 71 -3.46 16.09 -5.77
CA GLU A 71 -4.61 15.26 -6.17
C GLU A 71 -4.12 13.98 -6.85
N LEU A 72 -4.33 12.84 -6.20
CA LEU A 72 -3.98 11.52 -6.72
C LEU A 72 -5.27 10.78 -7.08
N LYS A 73 -5.47 10.48 -8.37
CA LYS A 73 -6.64 9.75 -8.88
C LYS A 73 -6.35 8.29 -9.20
N MET A 74 -5.09 7.98 -9.48
CA MET A 74 -4.62 6.66 -9.87
C MET A 74 -3.18 6.47 -9.42
N SER A 75 -2.81 5.23 -9.10
CA SER A 75 -1.42 4.82 -8.87
C SER A 75 -1.11 3.55 -9.66
N THR A 76 0.15 3.38 -10.05
CA THR A 76 0.62 2.16 -10.71
C THR A 76 1.27 1.24 -9.68
N LEU A 77 0.81 -0.01 -9.61
CA LEU A 77 1.34 -1.01 -8.69
C LEU A 77 2.22 -2.03 -9.44
N CYS A 78 3.46 -2.20 -8.97
CA CYS A 78 4.42 -3.15 -9.52
C CYS A 78 5.10 -3.98 -8.41
N GLY A 79 5.91 -4.98 -8.80
CA GLY A 79 6.65 -5.85 -7.88
C GLY A 79 5.84 -7.04 -7.31
N GLY A 80 6.43 -7.78 -6.39
CA GLY A 80 5.88 -9.07 -5.92
C GLY A 80 4.48 -8.98 -5.31
N GLY A 81 4.19 -7.93 -4.55
CA GLY A 81 2.84 -7.69 -4.00
C GLY A 81 1.79 -7.46 -5.08
N ALA A 82 2.18 -6.87 -6.21
CA ALA A 82 1.29 -6.67 -7.34
C ALA A 82 0.79 -7.97 -7.94
N LYS A 83 1.38 -9.14 -7.67
CA LYS A 83 0.90 -10.43 -8.21
C LYS A 83 -0.37 -10.94 -7.52
N SER A 84 -0.70 -10.45 -6.33
CA SER A 84 -1.85 -10.90 -5.54
C SER A 84 -3.12 -10.11 -5.89
N PRO A 85 -4.17 -10.73 -6.49
CA PRO A 85 -5.41 -10.04 -6.80
C PRO A 85 -6.11 -9.45 -5.57
N LEU A 86 -6.10 -10.21 -4.47
CA LEU A 86 -6.61 -9.75 -3.17
C LEU A 86 -5.87 -8.48 -2.72
N TRP A 87 -4.55 -8.45 -2.86
CA TRP A 87 -3.77 -7.31 -2.42
C TRP A 87 -4.01 -6.05 -3.24
N ARG A 88 -4.13 -6.20 -4.57
CA ARG A 88 -4.52 -5.07 -5.45
C ARG A 88 -5.85 -4.46 -5.01
N LYS A 89 -6.83 -5.33 -4.72
CA LYS A 89 -8.16 -4.91 -4.26
C LYS A 89 -8.10 -4.21 -2.91
N ILE A 90 -7.37 -4.73 -1.93
CA ILE A 90 -7.21 -4.06 -0.63
C ILE A 90 -6.58 -2.68 -0.83
N LEU A 91 -5.51 -2.56 -1.62
CA LEU A 91 -4.83 -1.29 -1.80
C LEU A 91 -5.72 -0.24 -2.49
N ALA A 92 -6.45 -0.63 -3.54
CA ALA A 92 -7.40 0.26 -4.23
C ALA A 92 -8.46 0.81 -3.27
N ASN A 93 -9.06 -0.07 -2.46
CA ASN A 93 -10.10 0.32 -1.50
C ASN A 93 -9.55 1.14 -0.32
N VAL A 94 -8.38 0.79 0.21
CA VAL A 94 -7.78 1.54 1.32
C VAL A 94 -7.40 2.96 0.89
N LEU A 95 -6.81 3.12 -0.29
CA LEU A 95 -6.40 4.43 -0.82
C LEU A 95 -7.55 5.22 -1.46
N ASN A 96 -8.64 4.53 -1.80
CA ASN A 96 -9.79 5.07 -2.54
C ASN A 96 -9.39 5.74 -3.87
N ILE A 97 -8.57 5.02 -4.65
CA ILE A 97 -8.12 5.43 -5.98
C ILE A 97 -8.01 4.20 -6.89
N ASP A 98 -7.95 4.44 -8.19
CA ASP A 98 -7.67 3.39 -9.16
C ASP A 98 -6.23 2.89 -9.03
N ILE A 99 -6.05 1.57 -9.14
CA ILE A 99 -4.74 0.94 -9.16
C ILE A 99 -4.51 0.30 -10.53
N ALA A 100 -3.60 0.87 -11.31
CA ALA A 100 -3.21 0.35 -12.60
C ALA A 100 -2.08 -0.70 -12.47
N ILE A 101 -2.25 -1.81 -13.18
CA ILE A 101 -1.26 -2.90 -13.23
C ILE A 101 -0.58 -2.86 -14.60
N PRO A 102 0.73 -2.60 -14.69
CA PRO A 102 1.45 -2.57 -15.94
C PRO A 102 1.63 -3.98 -16.51
N MET A 103 1.82 -4.08 -17.83
CA MET A 103 2.09 -5.34 -18.51
C MET A 103 3.48 -5.90 -18.15
N ALA A 104 4.46 -5.02 -17.97
CA ALA A 104 5.80 -5.37 -17.49
C ALA A 104 5.91 -5.08 -15.99
N GLU A 105 6.32 -6.08 -15.20
CA GLU A 105 6.41 -5.97 -13.74
C GLU A 105 7.81 -5.55 -13.26
N GLU A 106 8.82 -5.66 -14.13
CA GLU A 106 10.24 -5.40 -13.87
C GLU A 106 10.59 -3.90 -13.93
N GLY A 107 9.87 -3.08 -13.16
CA GLY A 107 9.98 -1.60 -13.20
C GLY A 107 11.41 -1.05 -13.28
N PRO A 108 12.34 -1.41 -12.36
CA PRO A 108 13.71 -0.89 -12.40
C PRO A 108 14.50 -1.31 -13.64
N GLY A 109 14.36 -2.56 -14.08
CA GLY A 109 15.04 -3.07 -15.26
C GLY A 109 14.52 -2.41 -16.54
N PHE A 110 13.20 -2.23 -16.63
CA PHE A 110 12.55 -1.56 -17.75
C PHE A 110 12.96 -0.09 -17.84
N GLY A 111 12.96 0.63 -16.71
CA GLY A 111 13.45 2.01 -16.65
C GLY A 111 14.91 2.14 -17.10
N GLY A 112 15.78 1.21 -16.71
CA GLY A 112 17.17 1.17 -17.19
C GLY A 112 17.27 1.01 -18.72
N ALA A 113 16.47 0.13 -19.31
CA ALA A 113 16.41 -0.05 -20.76
C ALA A 113 15.90 1.20 -21.48
N MET A 114 14.88 1.87 -20.93
CA MET A 114 14.36 3.12 -21.46
C MET A 114 15.42 4.22 -21.48
N LEU A 115 16.15 4.41 -20.38
CA LEU A 115 17.25 5.37 -20.31
C LEU A 115 18.36 5.06 -21.33
N ALA A 116 18.66 3.77 -21.56
CA ALA A 116 19.63 3.38 -22.59
C ALA A 116 19.14 3.72 -24.01
N MET A 117 17.85 3.52 -24.32
CA MET A 117 17.27 3.88 -25.61
C MET A 117 17.27 5.39 -25.87
N VAL A 118 16.95 6.19 -24.85
CA VAL A 118 17.04 7.66 -24.93
C VAL A 118 18.50 8.08 -25.09
N GLY A 119 19.41 7.51 -24.30
CA GLY A 119 20.85 7.80 -24.38
C GLY A 119 21.49 7.44 -25.72
N ASN A 120 20.93 6.49 -26.47
CA ASN A 120 21.37 6.13 -27.81
C ASN A 120 20.64 6.92 -28.94
N GLY A 121 19.73 7.82 -28.59
CA GLY A 121 19.00 8.66 -29.53
C GLY A 121 17.83 7.97 -30.25
N ARG A 122 17.37 6.80 -29.78
CA ARG A 122 16.20 6.11 -30.36
C ARG A 122 14.88 6.82 -30.03
N TYR A 123 14.82 7.52 -28.89
CA TYR A 123 13.71 8.38 -28.47
C TYR A 123 14.27 9.74 -28.06
N ALA A 124 13.49 10.80 -28.24
CA ALA A 124 13.91 12.16 -27.92
C ALA A 124 14.04 12.37 -26.40
N ASP A 125 13.15 11.77 -25.62
CA ASP A 125 13.15 11.83 -24.16
C ASP A 125 12.52 10.58 -23.51
N VAL A 126 12.56 10.56 -22.17
CA VAL A 126 12.03 9.44 -21.36
C VAL A 126 10.52 9.33 -21.46
N ALA A 127 9.80 10.46 -21.62
CA ALA A 127 8.35 10.45 -21.68
C ALA A 127 7.87 9.82 -22.99
N GLU A 128 8.46 10.19 -24.13
CA GLU A 128 8.18 9.57 -25.42
C GLU A 128 8.46 8.06 -25.39
N CYS A 129 9.57 7.66 -24.77
CA CYS A 129 9.89 6.25 -24.59
C CYS A 129 8.87 5.54 -23.69
N ALA A 130 8.41 6.19 -22.61
CA ALA A 130 7.40 5.64 -21.70
C ALA A 130 6.06 5.39 -22.40
N ASP A 131 5.59 6.36 -23.18
CA ASP A 131 4.32 6.28 -23.90
C ASP A 131 4.32 5.15 -24.94
N ALA A 132 5.48 4.88 -25.56
CA ALA A 132 5.63 3.82 -26.55
C ALA A 132 5.66 2.41 -25.95
N PHE A 133 6.03 2.25 -24.67
CA PHE A 133 6.39 0.95 -24.09
C PHE A 133 5.61 0.56 -22.83
N ILE A 134 5.08 1.53 -22.08
CA ILE A 134 4.32 1.25 -20.86
C ILE A 134 2.86 1.04 -21.25
N HIS A 135 2.43 -0.22 -21.17
CA HIS A 135 1.03 -0.59 -21.39
C HIS A 135 0.40 -1.07 -20.09
N ILE A 136 -0.83 -0.61 -19.83
CA ILE A 136 -1.62 -1.04 -18.69
C ILE A 136 -2.37 -2.32 -19.06
N LYS A 137 -2.17 -3.36 -18.26
CA LYS A 137 -2.81 -4.66 -18.41
C LYS A 137 -4.21 -4.66 -17.81
N GLU A 138 -4.37 -4.04 -16.66
CA GLU A 138 -5.58 -4.09 -15.85
C GLU A 138 -5.66 -2.82 -14.98
N VAL A 139 -6.87 -2.36 -14.70
CA VAL A 139 -7.14 -1.32 -13.71
C VAL A 139 -8.09 -1.89 -12.66
N ILE A 140 -7.71 -1.77 -11.40
CA ILE A 140 -8.52 -2.17 -10.25
C ILE A 140 -9.19 -0.93 -9.69
N HIS A 141 -10.52 -0.95 -9.71
CA HIS A 141 -11.34 0.15 -9.20
C HIS A 141 -11.71 -0.07 -7.73
N PRO A 142 -11.75 0.99 -6.91
CA PRO A 142 -12.26 0.90 -5.55
C PRO A 142 -13.77 0.66 -5.55
N ASP A 143 -14.22 -0.19 -4.63
CA ASP A 143 -15.62 -0.39 -4.28
C ASP A 143 -15.99 0.55 -3.14
N LYS A 144 -16.95 1.46 -3.40
CA LYS A 144 -17.38 2.47 -2.44
C LYS A 144 -17.79 1.89 -1.08
N THR A 145 -18.45 0.73 -1.06
CA THR A 145 -18.91 0.12 0.20
C THR A 145 -17.75 -0.38 1.04
N VAL A 146 -16.73 -0.96 0.40
CA VAL A 146 -15.52 -1.47 1.05
C VAL A 146 -14.60 -0.31 1.47
N VAL A 147 -14.52 0.74 0.66
CA VAL A 147 -13.82 2.00 1.01
C VAL A 147 -14.35 2.56 2.32
N ASP A 148 -15.68 2.65 2.49
CA ASP A 148 -16.29 3.21 3.70
C ASP A 148 -15.99 2.35 4.95
N LEU A 149 -15.83 1.03 4.78
CA LEU A 149 -15.39 0.14 5.86
C LEU A 149 -13.91 0.39 6.21
N TYR A 150 -13.05 0.46 5.19
CA TYR A 150 -11.62 0.74 5.39
C TYR A 150 -11.35 2.11 5.96
N GLU A 151 -12.17 3.11 5.64
CA GLU A 151 -12.09 4.45 6.26
C GLU A 151 -12.27 4.37 7.77
N LYS A 152 -13.26 3.60 8.25
CA LYS A 152 -13.49 3.40 9.69
C LYS A 152 -12.30 2.68 10.34
N GLN A 153 -11.76 1.66 9.68
CA GLN A 153 -10.61 0.91 10.18
C GLN A 153 -9.32 1.74 10.19
N TYR A 154 -9.09 2.54 9.15
CA TYR A 154 -7.92 3.41 9.05
C TYR A 154 -7.90 4.46 10.16
N ARG A 155 -9.06 5.04 10.51
CA ARG A 155 -9.15 5.96 11.65
C ARG A 155 -8.72 5.32 12.96
N LYS A 156 -9.09 4.05 13.20
CA LYS A 156 -8.61 3.28 14.36
C LYS A 156 -7.10 3.02 14.27
N TYR A 157 -6.63 2.57 13.10
CA TYR A 157 -5.21 2.30 12.84
C TYR A 157 -4.32 3.51 13.18
N ARG A 158 -4.73 4.73 12.77
CA ARG A 158 -4.00 5.98 13.02
C ARG A 158 -3.79 6.30 14.51
N MET A 159 -4.62 5.76 15.38
CA MET A 159 -4.49 5.96 16.83
C MET A 159 -3.39 5.09 17.44
N LEU A 160 -2.99 4.01 16.77
CA LEU A 160 -2.09 3.00 17.33
C LEU A 160 -0.65 3.51 17.50
N TYR A 161 -0.08 4.12 16.46
CA TYR A 161 1.31 4.59 16.54
C TYR A 161 1.52 5.62 17.67
N PRO A 162 0.71 6.70 17.78
CA PRO A 162 0.85 7.64 18.90
C PRO A 162 0.73 6.97 20.28
N ALA A 163 -0.14 5.96 20.42
CA ALA A 163 -0.31 5.24 21.68
C ALA A 163 0.90 4.37 22.05
N LEU A 164 1.60 3.80 21.06
CA LEU A 164 2.74 2.91 21.27
C LEU A 164 4.10 3.62 21.22
N LYS A 165 4.16 4.86 20.74
CA LYS A 165 5.40 5.59 20.48
C LYS A 165 6.36 5.62 21.67
N GLU A 166 5.85 5.91 22.87
CA GLU A 166 6.71 5.98 24.06
C GLU A 166 7.14 4.58 24.55
N PHE A 167 6.35 3.55 24.26
CA PHE A 167 6.71 2.16 24.58
C PHE A 167 7.87 1.66 23.73
N TYR A 168 7.94 2.04 22.45
CA TYR A 168 9.05 1.64 21.59
C TYR A 168 10.43 2.08 22.09
N LYS A 169 10.50 3.21 22.81
CA LYS A 169 11.75 3.73 23.37
C LYS A 169 12.27 2.91 24.55
N VAL A 170 11.39 2.21 25.27
CA VAL A 170 11.74 1.43 26.48
C VAL A 170 11.84 -0.07 26.23
N CYS A 171 11.40 -0.56 25.08
CA CYS A 171 11.51 -1.96 24.67
C CYS A 171 12.83 -2.31 23.94
N LYS A 172 13.88 -1.51 24.13
CA LYS A 172 15.22 -1.77 23.58
C LYS A 172 16.02 -2.74 24.42
#